data_AF-A0A0S2ZLL1-F1
#
_entry.id   AF-A0A0S2ZLL1-F1
#
_cell.length_a   1.000
_cell.length_b   1.000
_cell.length_c   1.000
_cell.angle_alpha   90.00
_cell.angle_beta   90.00
_cell.angle_gamma   90.00
#
_symmetry.space_group_name_H-M   'P 1'
#
loop_
_entity.id
_entity.type
_entity.pdbx_description
1 polymer ?
#
loop_
_entity_poly.entity_id
_entity_poly.type
_entity_poly.pdbx_seq_one_letter_code
_entity_poly.pdbx_strand_id
1 'polypeptide(L)'
;MKNEKKFIYFLFAITCILSLGGQFYLMDFKIFQLFNFFNINVVFFWLIFGIFIYFTLFNKKIKNQERTIKELDDINIFFEAENLADKNITEKEILKIKNEFFYKEDDIEKYPLLSKVWKEYSSTMLKTDRDNYYQIIDAEDLFNENSLVKEKMNMKILNYIPQLFVGLGIFGTFLGLSLGLSQINLKDTGDLGQISNLIEGVQTSFYTSLYGMFFSISITLLFNNYMSQIEKRIFILRNKLNNLFFLNNGGELIQDMRTELKEIRAYNSDMASQITNGINKELVQMTSVLDNKISGFTNGITGTFQQTMSENLEKIFSEDFIKNFANIKDELLETSRENNKFIADYKNEMKEIVTTTKSLKDEFLVFADEINQKYNDTNENLKENFEKISIVLNDIKEIHSSINEFTENVQFIATENKQIISDFKDVSINLKEFSKGQDTILELWEGYKDSFAGFEDSINSNFENYQSILEDVSDKYGNTIDKLTTEYVKTMNMGMEDVFRGYDNHLTEIIEKFQGVLRNFKENLELSDENLKVNVELLQENLENQSILGELNKDISEKNRILLEKIQKTQQHLEFLEKKGDQ
;
A
#
# COMPACT_ATOMS: atom_id res chain seq x y z
N MET A 1 -1.10 -34.70 42.98
CA MET A 1 -1.60 -33.29 43.03
C MET A 1 -0.64 -32.29 43.69
N LYS A 2 0.00 -32.55 44.86
CA LYS A 2 0.94 -31.59 45.52
C LYS A 2 2.14 -31.10 44.67
N ASN A 3 2.60 -31.88 43.70
CA ASN A 3 3.74 -31.51 42.84
C ASN A 3 3.38 -30.51 41.72
N GLU A 4 2.10 -30.38 41.36
CA GLU A 4 1.68 -29.58 40.19
C GLU A 4 1.48 -28.10 40.52
N LYS A 5 1.03 -27.77 41.75
CA LYS A 5 1.08 -26.38 42.25
C LYS A 5 2.51 -25.88 42.31
N LYS A 6 3.45 -26.71 42.78
CA LYS A 6 4.88 -26.38 42.79
C LYS A 6 5.38 -26.08 41.37
N PHE A 7 4.88 -26.78 40.36
CA PHE A 7 5.26 -26.56 38.97
C PHE A 7 4.85 -25.17 38.44
N ILE A 8 3.66 -24.67 38.77
CA ILE A 8 3.23 -23.32 38.34
C ILE A 8 4.07 -22.23 38.99
N TYR A 9 4.25 -22.31 40.31
CA TYR A 9 5.10 -21.36 41.03
C TYR A 9 6.55 -21.43 40.57
N PHE A 10 7.03 -22.63 40.24
CA PHE A 10 8.35 -22.86 39.66
C PHE A 10 8.47 -22.22 38.28
N LEU A 11 7.47 -22.41 37.40
CA LEU A 11 7.45 -21.80 36.07
C LEU A 11 7.45 -20.27 36.18
N PHE A 12 6.62 -19.71 37.05
CA PHE A 12 6.59 -18.28 37.33
C PHE A 12 7.94 -17.76 37.86
N ALA A 13 8.51 -18.42 38.86
CA ALA A 13 9.79 -18.03 39.45
C ALA A 13 10.93 -18.09 38.44
N ILE A 14 10.98 -19.15 37.61
CA ILE A 14 11.95 -19.27 36.52
C ILE A 14 11.76 -18.16 35.50
N THR A 15 10.53 -17.86 35.08
CA THR A 15 10.27 -16.76 34.15
C THR A 15 10.80 -15.44 34.71
N CYS A 16 10.55 -15.14 35.99
CA CYS A 16 11.08 -13.93 36.63
C CYS A 16 12.61 -13.91 36.73
N ILE A 17 13.24 -15.04 37.06
CA ILE A 17 14.70 -15.15 37.16
C ILE A 17 15.33 -14.98 35.78
N LEU A 18 14.79 -15.64 34.76
CA LEU A 18 15.28 -15.55 33.37
C LEU A 18 15.07 -14.15 32.80
N SER A 19 13.93 -13.50 33.07
CA SER A 19 13.68 -12.15 32.56
C SER A 19 14.61 -11.12 33.22
N LEU A 20 14.78 -11.18 34.55
CA LEU A 20 15.69 -10.28 35.27
C LEU A 20 17.16 -10.55 34.92
N GLY A 21 17.55 -11.83 34.81
CA GLY A 21 18.89 -12.23 34.40
C GLY A 21 19.21 -11.81 32.97
N GLY A 22 18.25 -11.97 32.05
CA GLY A 22 18.34 -11.49 30.67
C GLY A 22 18.50 -9.97 30.61
N GLN A 23 17.66 -9.22 31.33
CA GLN A 23 17.78 -7.76 31.41
C GLN A 23 19.13 -7.32 31.99
N PHE A 24 19.61 -8.00 33.03
CA PHE A 24 20.87 -7.69 33.67
C PHE A 24 22.07 -7.96 32.76
N TYR A 25 22.01 -9.03 31.96
CA TYR A 25 22.98 -9.33 30.92
C TYR A 25 22.99 -8.26 29.82
N LEU A 26 21.80 -7.82 29.37
CA LEU A 26 21.67 -6.75 28.36
C LEU A 26 22.19 -5.38 28.82
N MET A 27 22.47 -5.22 30.11
CA MET A 27 23.01 -3.99 30.72
C MET A 27 24.47 -4.14 31.17
N ASP A 28 25.21 -5.08 30.60
CA ASP A 28 26.61 -5.37 30.96
C ASP A 28 26.81 -5.55 32.47
N PHE A 29 25.85 -6.16 33.17
CA PHE A 29 25.88 -6.41 34.61
C PHE A 29 25.96 -5.14 35.49
N LYS A 30 25.57 -3.97 34.97
CA LYS A 30 25.53 -2.72 35.74
C LYS A 30 24.18 -2.54 36.42
N ILE A 31 24.12 -2.83 37.73
CA ILE A 31 22.87 -2.74 38.53
C ILE A 31 22.21 -1.36 38.47
N PHE A 32 22.98 -0.27 38.43
CA PHE A 32 22.40 1.07 38.37
C PHE A 32 21.69 1.36 37.03
N GLN A 33 22.04 0.65 35.95
CA GLN A 33 21.36 0.81 34.66
C GLN A 33 19.96 0.16 34.64
N LEU A 34 19.69 -0.82 35.52
CA LEU A 34 18.35 -1.41 35.68
C LEU A 34 17.29 -0.41 36.16
N PHE A 35 17.73 0.69 36.78
CA PHE A 35 16.88 1.75 37.30
C PHE A 35 17.01 3.05 36.50
N ASN A 36 17.74 3.02 35.37
CA ASN A 36 17.88 4.18 34.51
C ASN A 36 16.64 4.34 33.62
N PHE A 37 15.58 4.92 34.17
CA PHE A 37 14.32 5.17 33.47
C PHE A 37 14.43 6.17 32.30
N PHE A 38 15.61 6.78 32.08
CA PHE A 38 15.88 7.52 30.85
C PHE A 38 16.12 6.61 29.64
N ASN A 39 16.52 5.35 29.86
CA ASN A 39 16.66 4.37 28.79
C ASN A 39 15.31 3.68 28.55
N ILE A 40 14.79 3.85 27.33
CA ILE A 40 13.45 3.41 26.98
C ILE A 40 13.29 1.88 27.02
N ASN A 41 14.37 1.11 26.78
CA ASN A 41 14.35 -0.35 26.94
C ASN A 41 14.01 -0.78 28.37
N VAL A 42 14.51 -0.02 29.35
CA VAL A 42 14.31 -0.27 30.77
C VAL A 42 12.87 0.01 31.16
N VAL A 43 12.32 1.11 30.64
CA VAL A 43 10.91 1.47 30.81
C VAL A 43 10.01 0.37 30.24
N PHE A 44 10.26 -0.08 29.01
CA PHE A 44 9.46 -1.14 28.38
C PHE A 44 9.59 -2.48 29.10
N PHE A 45 10.79 -2.85 29.54
CA PHE A 45 10.99 -4.05 30.33
C PHE A 45 10.14 -4.03 31.61
N TRP A 46 10.26 -2.96 32.42
CA TRP A 46 9.52 -2.86 33.68
C TRP A 46 8.01 -2.73 33.47
N LEU A 47 7.57 -2.08 32.40
CA LEU A 47 6.16 -2.01 32.03
C LEU A 47 5.62 -3.42 31.71
N ILE A 48 6.28 -4.14 30.81
CA ILE A 48 5.86 -5.48 30.40
C ILE A 48 5.96 -6.46 31.59
N PHE A 49 7.05 -6.42 32.34
CA PHE A 49 7.26 -7.26 33.53
C PHE A 49 6.24 -6.97 34.62
N GLY A 50 5.92 -5.68 34.86
CA GLY A 50 4.89 -5.27 35.81
C GLY A 50 3.51 -5.77 35.42
N ILE A 51 3.15 -5.69 34.13
CA ILE A 51 1.91 -6.25 33.60
C ILE A 51 1.88 -7.78 33.78
N PHE A 52 3.00 -8.47 33.52
CA PHE A 52 3.12 -9.91 33.75
C PHE A 52 2.92 -10.28 35.22
N ILE A 53 3.56 -9.58 36.16
CA ILE A 53 3.38 -9.79 37.61
C ILE A 53 1.93 -9.50 38.01
N TYR A 54 1.34 -8.42 37.50
CA TYR A 54 -0.04 -8.07 37.80
C TYR A 54 -1.00 -9.18 37.36
N PHE A 55 -0.85 -9.66 36.12
CA PHE A 55 -1.69 -10.75 35.64
C PHE A 55 -1.47 -12.02 36.44
N THR A 56 -0.23 -12.43 36.71
CA THR A 56 0.05 -13.68 37.42
C THR A 56 -0.31 -13.67 38.91
N LEU A 57 -0.03 -12.60 39.66
CA LEU A 57 -0.18 -12.57 41.12
C LEU A 57 -1.42 -11.79 41.62
N PHE A 58 -1.79 -10.71 40.93
CA PHE A 58 -2.78 -9.75 41.44
C PHE A 58 -4.13 -9.81 40.74
N ASN A 59 -4.20 -10.45 39.57
CA ASN A 59 -5.46 -10.64 38.89
C ASN A 59 -6.36 -11.57 39.71
N LYS A 60 -7.44 -11.00 40.25
CA LYS A 60 -8.49 -11.71 41.01
C LYS A 60 -9.00 -12.96 40.27
N LYS A 61 -8.95 -12.95 38.93
CA LYS A 61 -9.38 -14.08 38.08
C LYS A 61 -8.43 -15.28 38.09
N ILE A 62 -7.12 -15.09 38.29
CA ILE A 62 -6.15 -16.21 38.43
C ILE A 62 -6.18 -16.77 39.85
N LYS A 63 -6.40 -15.93 40.86
CA LYS A 63 -6.75 -16.42 42.21
C LYS A 63 -8.01 -17.29 42.21
N ASN A 64 -8.97 -17.03 41.32
CA ASN A 64 -10.13 -17.90 41.15
C ASN A 64 -9.75 -19.27 40.57
N GLN A 65 -8.73 -19.38 39.70
CA GLN A 65 -8.25 -20.67 39.19
C GLN A 65 -7.62 -21.50 40.30
N GLU A 66 -6.71 -20.91 41.09
CA GLU A 66 -6.11 -21.59 42.24
C GLU A 66 -7.15 -22.02 43.27
N ARG A 67 -8.17 -21.18 43.47
CA ARG A 67 -9.32 -21.49 44.32
C ARG A 67 -10.09 -22.68 43.75
N THR A 68 -10.51 -22.67 42.50
CA THR A 68 -11.23 -23.80 41.86
C THR A 68 -10.40 -25.09 41.92
N ILE A 69 -9.09 -25.03 41.66
CA ILE A 69 -8.18 -26.17 41.84
C ILE A 69 -8.21 -26.68 43.27
N LYS A 70 -8.17 -25.79 44.27
CA LYS A 70 -8.24 -26.17 45.68
C LYS A 70 -9.60 -26.79 46.03
N GLU A 71 -10.70 -26.20 45.57
CA GLU A 71 -12.05 -26.72 45.83
C GLU A 71 -12.22 -28.13 45.24
N LEU A 72 -11.72 -28.35 44.01
CA LEU A 72 -11.70 -29.67 43.37
C LEU A 72 -10.72 -30.64 44.05
N ASP A 73 -9.56 -30.17 44.52
CA ASP A 73 -8.60 -30.97 45.30
C ASP A 73 -9.25 -31.45 46.60
N ASP A 74 -9.89 -30.55 47.35
CA ASP A 74 -10.52 -30.83 48.64
C ASP A 74 -11.59 -31.93 48.49
N ILE A 75 -12.45 -31.82 47.47
CA ILE A 75 -13.46 -32.85 47.17
C ILE A 75 -12.80 -34.16 46.73
N ASN A 76 -11.85 -34.12 45.79
CA ASN A 76 -11.20 -35.34 45.32
C ASN A 76 -10.47 -36.10 46.45
N ILE A 77 -9.82 -35.37 47.37
CA ILE A 77 -9.16 -35.92 48.56
C ILE A 77 -10.19 -36.54 49.51
N PHE A 78 -11.36 -35.92 49.69
CA PHE A 78 -12.44 -36.50 50.48
C PHE A 78 -12.89 -37.87 49.94
N PHE A 79 -13.13 -37.98 48.62
CA PHE A 79 -13.52 -39.25 48.00
C PHE A 79 -12.44 -40.34 48.16
N GLU A 80 -11.15 -39.96 48.13
CA GLU A 80 -10.03 -40.87 48.40
C GLU A 80 -9.95 -41.27 49.87
N ALA A 81 -10.07 -40.32 50.79
CA ALA A 81 -9.97 -40.56 52.24
C ALA A 81 -11.08 -41.47 52.76
N GLU A 82 -12.29 -41.33 52.23
CA GLU A 82 -13.45 -42.16 52.57
C GLU A 82 -13.49 -43.50 51.78
N ASN A 83 -12.53 -43.74 50.87
CA ASN A 83 -12.49 -44.91 49.99
C ASN A 83 -13.81 -45.13 49.23
N LEU A 84 -14.33 -44.06 48.63
CA LEU A 84 -15.62 -44.01 47.91
C LEU A 84 -15.44 -44.23 46.40
N ALA A 85 -14.64 -45.20 45.96
CA ALA A 85 -14.35 -45.37 44.53
C ALA A 85 -15.01 -46.60 43.88
N ASP A 86 -15.44 -47.59 44.65
CA ASP A 86 -15.90 -48.91 44.15
C ASP A 86 -16.82 -49.64 45.16
N LYS A 87 -17.77 -48.94 45.80
CA LYS A 87 -18.65 -49.53 46.83
C LYS A 87 -20.12 -49.31 46.51
N ASN A 88 -20.97 -50.25 46.93
CA ASN A 88 -22.40 -49.98 47.08
C ASN A 88 -22.56 -48.86 48.12
N ILE A 89 -22.98 -47.69 47.65
CA ILE A 89 -23.13 -46.50 48.47
C ILE A 89 -24.27 -46.70 49.48
N THR A 90 -23.96 -46.44 50.75
CA THR A 90 -24.96 -46.37 51.83
C THR A 90 -25.53 -44.97 51.99
N GLU A 91 -26.72 -44.86 52.58
CA GLU A 91 -27.37 -43.58 52.87
C GLU A 91 -26.50 -42.65 53.77
N LYS A 92 -25.71 -43.25 54.66
CA LYS A 92 -24.72 -42.54 55.48
C LYS A 92 -23.59 -41.95 54.66
N GLU A 93 -23.11 -42.65 53.63
CA GLU A 93 -22.06 -42.16 52.73
C GLU A 93 -22.59 -41.04 51.83
N ILE A 94 -23.84 -41.11 51.35
CA ILE A 94 -24.47 -40.00 50.63
C ILE A 94 -24.56 -38.75 51.48
N LEU A 95 -24.96 -38.88 52.74
CA LEU A 95 -25.03 -37.74 53.64
C LEU A 95 -23.63 -37.13 53.87
N LYS A 96 -22.58 -37.96 53.94
CA LYS A 96 -21.19 -37.47 53.99
C LYS A 96 -20.80 -36.72 52.72
N ILE A 97 -21.13 -37.26 51.54
CA ILE A 97 -20.86 -36.60 50.26
C ILE A 97 -21.59 -35.25 50.21
N LYS A 98 -22.89 -35.21 50.54
CA LYS A 98 -23.67 -33.97 50.63
C LYS A 98 -22.98 -32.94 51.54
N ASN A 99 -22.53 -33.36 52.72
CA ASN A 99 -21.85 -32.48 53.68
C ASN A 99 -20.44 -32.03 53.24
N GLU A 100 -19.86 -32.65 52.22
CA GLU A 100 -18.61 -32.17 51.63
C GLU A 100 -18.86 -31.05 50.61
N PHE A 101 -20.00 -31.09 49.93
CA PHE A 101 -20.44 -30.02 49.03
C PHE A 101 -21.17 -28.87 49.75
N PHE A 102 -21.74 -29.09 50.94
CA PHE A 102 -22.45 -28.09 51.74
C PHE A 102 -21.95 -28.03 53.18
N TYR A 103 -21.86 -26.85 53.79
CA TYR A 103 -21.70 -26.75 55.23
C TYR A 103 -23.01 -27.17 55.91
N LYS A 104 -22.94 -28.04 56.93
CA LYS A 104 -24.05 -28.70 57.66
C LYS A 104 -25.28 -27.82 57.98
N GLU A 105 -26.41 -28.52 58.19
CA GLU A 105 -27.74 -28.12 58.71
C GLU A 105 -28.48 -26.99 57.99
N ASP A 106 -27.79 -25.96 57.48
CA ASP A 106 -28.41 -24.79 56.84
C ASP A 106 -28.32 -24.80 55.30
N ASP A 107 -27.88 -25.91 54.68
CA ASP A 107 -27.64 -26.04 53.23
C ASP A 107 -26.78 -24.89 52.65
N ILE A 108 -25.86 -24.34 53.45
CA ILE A 108 -24.98 -23.24 53.02
C ILE A 108 -23.92 -23.80 52.05
N GLU A 109 -23.86 -23.22 50.86
CA GLU A 109 -22.91 -23.64 49.81
C GLU A 109 -21.45 -23.51 50.30
N LYS A 110 -20.77 -24.65 50.46
CA LYS A 110 -19.34 -24.66 50.83
C LYS A 110 -18.46 -24.17 49.69
N TYR A 111 -18.81 -24.59 48.47
CA TYR A 111 -18.15 -24.22 47.24
C TYR A 111 -19.23 -23.85 46.21
N PRO A 112 -19.64 -22.57 46.08
CA PRO A 112 -20.86 -22.16 45.37
C PRO A 112 -21.15 -22.87 44.05
N LEU A 113 -20.17 -22.92 43.15
CA LEU A 113 -20.31 -23.61 41.86
C LEU A 113 -20.41 -25.13 41.99
N LEU A 114 -19.55 -25.74 42.79
CA LEU A 114 -19.53 -27.19 42.98
C LEU A 114 -20.79 -27.65 43.73
N SER A 115 -21.25 -26.89 44.72
CA SER A 115 -22.50 -27.10 45.44
C SER A 115 -23.71 -27.01 44.50
N LYS A 116 -23.74 -26.01 43.61
CA LYS A 116 -24.80 -25.85 42.60
C LYS A 116 -24.84 -27.03 41.62
N VAL A 117 -23.69 -27.39 41.03
CA VAL A 117 -23.60 -28.53 40.10
C VAL A 117 -23.92 -29.84 40.79
N TRP A 118 -23.47 -30.05 42.03
CA TRP A 118 -23.83 -31.22 42.82
C TRP A 118 -25.32 -31.27 43.16
N LYS A 119 -25.97 -30.14 43.46
CA LYS A 119 -27.41 -30.08 43.71
C LYS A 119 -28.21 -30.53 42.50
N GLU A 120 -27.82 -30.06 41.32
CA GLU A 120 -28.43 -30.46 40.05
C GLU A 120 -28.20 -31.94 39.79
N TYR A 121 -26.97 -32.43 39.89
CA TYR A 121 -26.63 -33.83 39.70
C TYR A 121 -27.32 -34.77 40.69
N SER A 122 -27.31 -34.46 41.98
CA SER A 122 -27.97 -35.28 43.02
C SER A 122 -29.49 -35.30 42.90
N SER A 123 -30.12 -34.28 42.30
CA SER A 123 -31.56 -34.30 42.01
C SER A 123 -31.96 -35.33 40.96
N THR A 124 -30.99 -35.83 40.18
CA THR A 124 -31.19 -36.87 39.17
C THR A 124 -30.96 -38.28 39.70
N MET A 125 -30.62 -38.42 40.99
CA MET A 125 -30.33 -39.72 41.60
C MET A 125 -31.62 -40.40 42.06
N LEU A 126 -31.75 -41.70 41.78
CA LEU A 126 -32.85 -42.55 42.25
C LEU A 126 -32.33 -43.63 43.18
N LYS A 127 -33.03 -43.86 44.29
CA LYS A 127 -32.78 -44.94 45.24
C LYS A 127 -33.62 -46.16 44.84
N THR A 128 -33.04 -47.35 44.81
CA THR A 128 -33.78 -48.61 44.65
C THR A 128 -33.97 -49.35 45.97
N ASP A 129 -34.86 -50.35 45.97
CA ASP A 129 -35.20 -51.16 47.14
C ASP A 129 -34.02 -51.98 47.70
N ARG A 130 -32.93 -52.10 46.92
CA ARG A 130 -31.67 -52.75 47.34
C ARG A 130 -30.64 -51.78 47.93
N ASP A 131 -31.07 -50.57 48.32
CA ASP A 131 -30.19 -49.48 48.79
C ASP A 131 -29.12 -49.04 47.76
N ASN A 132 -29.31 -49.37 46.47
CA ASN A 132 -28.43 -48.89 45.41
C ASN A 132 -28.93 -47.54 44.88
N TYR A 133 -27.99 -46.66 44.53
CA TYR A 133 -28.29 -45.37 43.94
C TYR A 133 -27.86 -45.34 42.48
N TYR A 134 -28.78 -44.89 41.63
CA TYR A 134 -28.54 -44.75 40.20
C TYR A 134 -28.61 -43.30 39.78
N GLN A 135 -27.79 -42.93 38.81
CA GLN A 135 -27.86 -41.64 38.14
C GLN A 135 -28.71 -41.77 36.87
N ILE A 136 -29.52 -40.75 36.59
CA ILE A 136 -30.25 -40.60 35.31
C ILE A 136 -29.42 -39.83 34.29
N ILE A 137 -28.63 -38.85 34.76
CA ILE A 137 -27.75 -38.02 33.93
C ILE A 137 -26.29 -38.38 34.23
N ASP A 138 -25.44 -38.42 33.20
CA ASP A 138 -24.01 -38.66 33.37
C ASP A 138 -23.35 -37.49 34.11
N ALA A 139 -22.43 -37.79 35.04
CA ALA A 139 -21.67 -36.75 35.72
C ALA A 139 -20.89 -35.84 34.74
N GLU A 140 -20.49 -36.33 33.56
CA GLU A 140 -19.77 -35.56 32.54
C GLU A 140 -20.61 -34.40 31.96
N ASP A 141 -21.93 -34.57 31.86
CA ASP A 141 -22.83 -33.54 31.33
C ASP A 141 -22.96 -32.33 32.26
N LEU A 142 -22.75 -32.54 33.56
CA LEU A 142 -22.90 -31.50 34.59
C LEU A 142 -21.55 -31.01 35.13
N PHE A 143 -20.63 -31.92 35.45
CA PHE A 143 -19.27 -31.62 35.91
C PHE A 143 -18.32 -31.45 34.73
N ASN A 144 -18.42 -30.31 34.04
CA ASN A 144 -17.55 -29.95 32.94
C ASN A 144 -16.98 -28.52 33.08
N GLU A 145 -16.08 -28.15 32.17
CA GLU A 145 -15.43 -26.84 32.19
C GLU A 145 -16.41 -25.68 32.03
N ASN A 146 -17.48 -25.86 31.26
CA ASN A 146 -18.46 -24.81 31.04
C ASN A 146 -19.22 -24.50 32.35
N SER A 147 -19.63 -25.53 33.09
CA SER A 147 -20.34 -25.36 34.36
C SER A 147 -19.43 -24.82 35.47
N LEU A 148 -18.18 -25.31 35.55
CA LEU A 148 -17.31 -25.05 36.71
C LEU A 148 -16.30 -23.90 36.50
N VAL A 149 -16.00 -23.54 35.26
CA VAL A 149 -14.93 -22.57 34.94
C VAL A 149 -15.49 -21.29 34.31
N LYS A 150 -16.48 -21.38 33.42
CA LYS A 150 -16.99 -20.24 32.65
C LYS A 150 -17.64 -19.16 33.52
N GLU A 151 -18.36 -19.52 34.58
CA GLU A 151 -18.98 -18.55 35.52
C GLU A 151 -17.93 -17.78 36.34
N LYS A 152 -16.79 -18.41 36.67
CA LYS A 152 -15.69 -17.79 37.43
C LYS A 152 -14.68 -17.05 36.55
N MET A 153 -14.67 -17.35 35.24
CA MET A 153 -13.56 -17.02 34.36
C MET A 153 -14.03 -16.56 32.99
N ASN A 154 -13.70 -15.32 32.63
CA ASN A 154 -13.92 -14.83 31.28
C ASN A 154 -12.80 -15.38 30.37
N MET A 155 -13.04 -16.54 29.76
CA MET A 155 -12.14 -17.22 28.83
C MET A 155 -11.61 -16.29 27.73
N LYS A 156 -12.42 -15.32 27.28
CA LYS A 156 -11.99 -14.35 26.26
C LYS A 156 -10.79 -13.53 26.74
N ILE A 157 -10.82 -13.05 27.99
CA ILE A 157 -9.73 -12.23 28.54
C ILE A 157 -8.43 -13.02 28.64
N LEU A 158 -8.49 -14.30 29.02
CA LEU A 158 -7.30 -15.16 29.08
C LEU A 158 -6.65 -15.35 27.72
N ASN A 159 -7.45 -15.43 26.66
CA ASN A 159 -6.95 -15.55 25.29
C ASN A 159 -6.36 -14.24 24.74
N TYR A 160 -6.78 -13.07 25.26
CA TYR A 160 -6.26 -11.77 24.83
C TYR A 160 -4.96 -11.36 25.52
N ILE A 161 -4.68 -11.82 26.74
CA ILE A 161 -3.50 -11.41 27.50
C ILE A 161 -2.17 -11.75 26.76
N PRO A 162 -1.96 -12.95 26.21
CA PRO A 162 -0.78 -13.24 25.40
C PRO A 162 -0.63 -12.31 24.19
N GLN A 163 -1.75 -11.96 23.53
CA GLN A 163 -1.76 -11.07 22.37
C GLN A 163 -1.40 -9.64 22.76
N LEU A 164 -1.82 -9.19 23.94
CA LEU A 164 -1.46 -7.89 24.48
C LEU A 164 0.06 -7.77 24.66
N PHE A 165 0.74 -8.81 25.15
CA PHE A 165 2.20 -8.80 25.28
C PHE A 165 2.92 -8.68 23.93
N VAL A 166 2.45 -9.40 22.91
CA VAL A 166 2.97 -9.27 21.54
C VAL A 166 2.71 -7.86 21.02
N GLY A 167 1.50 -7.33 21.21
CA GLY A 167 1.12 -5.97 20.81
C GLY A 167 1.97 -4.90 21.48
N LEU A 168 2.27 -5.03 22.78
CA LEU A 168 3.18 -4.13 23.49
C LEU A 168 4.62 -4.21 22.97
N GLY A 169 5.08 -5.40 22.59
CA GLY A 169 6.40 -5.58 21.95
C GLY A 169 6.49 -4.90 20.58
N ILE A 170 5.47 -5.09 19.74
CA ILE A 170 5.35 -4.42 18.43
C ILE A 170 5.29 -2.90 18.60
N PHE A 171 4.50 -2.41 19.56
CA PHE A 171 4.41 -0.98 19.86
C PHE A 171 5.76 -0.41 20.30
N GLY A 172 6.49 -1.11 21.17
CA GLY A 172 7.85 -0.73 21.57
C GLY A 172 8.82 -0.71 20.37
N THR A 173 8.63 -1.61 19.40
CA THR A 173 9.45 -1.67 18.18
C THR A 173 9.25 -0.43 17.32
N PHE A 174 8.00 -0.02 17.09
CA PHE A 174 7.71 1.20 16.34
C PHE A 174 8.23 2.45 17.05
N LEU A 175 8.08 2.52 18.38
CA LEU A 175 8.62 3.65 19.15
C LEU A 175 10.15 3.70 19.14
N GLY A 176 10.84 2.57 19.29
CA GLY A 176 12.30 2.52 19.22
C GLY A 176 12.85 2.98 17.87
N LEU A 177 12.21 2.57 16.76
CA LEU A 177 12.61 2.99 15.42
C LEU A 177 12.29 4.46 15.19
N SER A 178 11.11 4.92 15.63
CA SER A 178 10.72 6.32 15.51
C SER A 178 11.66 7.26 16.27
N LEU A 179 12.10 6.86 17.47
CA LEU A 179 13.07 7.64 18.26
C LEU A 179 14.49 7.56 17.71
N GLY A 180 14.91 6.41 17.18
CA GLY A 180 16.21 6.28 16.51
C GLY A 180 16.31 7.14 15.26
N LEU A 181 15.23 7.21 14.48
CA LEU A 181 15.16 8.02 13.25
C LEU A 181 14.99 9.52 13.54
N SER A 182 14.28 9.91 14.60
CA SER A 182 14.05 11.33 14.92
C SER A 182 15.32 12.09 15.34
N GLN A 183 16.37 11.36 15.73
CA GLN A 183 17.67 11.91 16.11
C GLN A 183 18.63 12.06 14.91
N ILE A 184 18.25 11.63 13.71
CA ILE A 184 19.07 11.76 12.50
C ILE A 184 18.83 13.12 11.85
N ASN A 185 19.90 13.90 11.67
CA ASN A 185 19.84 15.18 11.00
C ASN A 185 20.53 15.07 9.64
N LEU A 186 19.74 14.80 8.60
CA LEU A 186 20.21 14.54 7.22
C LEU A 186 20.96 15.71 6.55
N LYS A 187 21.17 16.83 7.26
CA LYS A 187 21.86 18.03 6.77
C LYS A 187 23.38 18.01 7.03
N ASP A 188 23.85 17.25 8.01
CA ASP A 188 25.27 17.09 8.33
C ASP A 188 25.69 15.64 8.14
N THR A 189 26.10 15.30 6.92
CA THR A 189 26.46 13.93 6.50
C THR A 189 27.82 13.43 7.01
N GLY A 190 28.52 14.24 7.82
CA GLY A 190 29.86 13.94 8.34
C GLY A 190 29.90 13.34 9.76
N ASP A 191 28.77 13.27 10.47
CA ASP A 191 28.75 12.87 11.88
C ASP A 191 28.39 11.39 12.07
N LEU A 192 29.41 10.57 12.30
CA LEU A 192 29.27 9.14 12.61
C LEU A 192 28.44 8.88 13.90
N GLY A 193 28.26 9.88 14.76
CA GLY A 193 27.39 9.81 15.93
C GLY A 193 25.91 9.57 15.60
N GLN A 194 25.46 10.03 14.43
CA GLN A 194 24.06 9.83 13.98
C GLN A 194 23.76 8.36 13.67
N ILE A 195 24.76 7.62 13.17
CA ILE A 195 24.66 6.17 12.93
C ILE A 195 24.57 5.42 14.26
N SER A 196 25.32 5.85 15.28
CA SER A 196 25.27 5.27 16.62
C SER A 196 23.86 5.39 17.24
N ASN A 197 23.23 6.56 17.14
CA ASN A 197 21.89 6.79 17.67
C ASN A 197 20.82 5.98 16.94
N LEU A 198 20.96 5.80 15.62
CA LEU A 198 20.09 4.92 14.86
C LEU A 198 20.24 3.45 15.29
N ILE A 199 21.48 2.98 15.46
CA ILE A 199 21.76 1.62 15.93
C ILE A 199 21.15 1.40 17.33
N GLU A 200 21.23 2.38 18.23
CA GLU A 200 20.63 2.30 19.56
C GLU A 200 19.09 2.23 19.50
N GLY A 201 18.45 3.00 18.59
CA GLY A 201 17.02 2.90 18.33
C GLY A 201 16.60 1.54 17.77
N VAL A 202 17.35 0.98 16.82
CA VAL A 202 17.12 -0.36 16.26
C VAL A 202 17.30 -1.45 17.32
N GLN A 203 18.34 -1.35 18.14
CA GLN A 203 18.59 -2.27 19.25
C GLN A 203 17.45 -2.24 20.26
N THR A 204 16.93 -1.04 20.55
CA THR A 204 15.77 -0.86 21.42
C THR A 204 14.53 -1.55 20.87
N SER A 205 14.28 -1.37 19.57
CA SER A 205 13.16 -2.02 18.90
C SER A 205 13.23 -3.53 18.96
N PHE A 206 14.43 -4.11 18.81
CA PHE A 206 14.62 -5.54 18.91
C PHE A 206 14.35 -6.07 20.33
N TYR A 207 14.84 -5.39 21.36
CA TYR A 207 14.65 -5.83 22.76
C TYR A 207 13.19 -5.74 23.22
N THR A 208 12.49 -4.67 22.87
CA THR A 208 11.07 -4.52 23.23
C THR A 208 10.20 -5.63 22.61
N SER A 209 10.46 -6.01 21.36
CA SER A 209 9.84 -7.17 20.71
C SER A 209 10.17 -8.49 21.43
N LEU A 210 11.44 -8.69 21.81
CA LEU A 210 11.87 -9.90 22.51
C LEU A 210 11.17 -10.06 23.86
N TYR A 211 11.02 -8.98 24.63
CA TYR A 211 10.25 -9.00 25.88
C TYR A 211 8.79 -9.37 25.63
N GLY A 212 8.14 -8.72 24.65
CA GLY A 212 6.76 -9.01 24.28
C GLY A 212 6.55 -10.49 23.96
N MET A 213 7.42 -11.07 23.15
CA MET A 213 7.37 -12.49 22.78
C MET A 213 7.64 -13.40 23.99
N PHE A 214 8.68 -13.13 24.77
CA PHE A 214 9.05 -13.93 25.93
C PHE A 214 7.93 -14.00 26.98
N PHE A 215 7.34 -12.85 27.33
CA PHE A 215 6.25 -12.80 28.31
C PHE A 215 4.94 -13.36 27.75
N SER A 216 4.68 -13.22 26.45
CA SER A 216 3.53 -13.85 25.78
C SER A 216 3.57 -15.38 25.83
N ILE A 217 4.73 -15.98 25.53
CA ILE A 217 4.93 -17.43 25.62
C ILE A 217 4.81 -17.87 27.08
N SER A 218 5.48 -17.17 28.00
CA SER A 218 5.48 -17.50 29.42
C SER A 218 4.07 -17.49 30.03
N ILE A 219 3.27 -16.46 29.73
CA ILE A 219 1.90 -16.37 30.26
C ILE A 219 0.97 -17.43 29.64
N THR A 220 1.17 -17.76 28.35
CA THR A 220 0.42 -18.82 27.66
C THR A 220 0.68 -20.18 28.30
N LEU A 221 1.95 -20.52 28.56
CA LEU A 221 2.32 -21.76 29.24
C LEU A 221 1.72 -21.85 30.65
N LEU A 222 1.75 -20.74 31.41
CA LEU A 222 1.13 -20.67 32.73
C LEU A 222 -0.37 -20.95 32.65
N PHE A 223 -1.11 -20.27 31.77
CA PHE A 223 -2.57 -20.42 31.66
C PHE A 223 -3.00 -21.80 31.17
N ASN A 224 -2.32 -22.34 30.16
CA ASN A 224 -2.62 -23.68 29.66
C ASN A 224 -2.38 -24.74 30.74
N ASN A 225 -1.34 -24.57 31.55
CA ASN A 225 -1.07 -25.50 32.64
C ASN A 225 -2.11 -25.39 33.77
N TYR A 226 -2.62 -24.19 34.08
CA TYR A 226 -3.75 -24.02 35.00
C TYR A 226 -5.01 -24.73 34.49
N MET A 227 -5.36 -24.53 33.23
CA MET A 227 -6.54 -25.15 32.60
C MET A 227 -6.43 -26.68 32.60
N SER A 228 -5.29 -27.22 32.17
CA SER A 228 -5.05 -28.66 32.17
C SER A 228 -5.17 -29.27 33.58
N GLN A 229 -4.74 -28.55 34.63
CA GLN A 229 -4.90 -29.03 36.00
C GLN A 229 -6.37 -29.07 36.45
N ILE A 230 -7.17 -28.10 36.06
CA ILE A 230 -8.61 -28.06 36.36
C ILE A 230 -9.31 -29.21 35.63
N GLU A 231 -9.06 -29.35 34.32
CA GLU A 231 -9.64 -30.41 33.48
C GLU A 231 -9.36 -31.80 34.06
N LYS A 232 -8.10 -32.09 34.42
CA LYS A 232 -7.72 -33.35 35.07
C LYS A 232 -8.48 -33.62 36.36
N ARG A 233 -8.72 -32.59 37.19
CA ARG A 233 -9.41 -32.75 38.48
C ARG A 233 -10.91 -32.94 38.31
N ILE A 234 -11.49 -32.27 37.33
CA ILE A 234 -12.87 -32.50 36.89
C ILE A 234 -13.00 -33.94 36.38
N PHE A 235 -12.05 -34.42 35.56
CA PHE A 235 -12.00 -35.79 35.08
C PHE A 235 -11.86 -36.83 36.20
N ILE A 236 -11.05 -36.56 37.23
CA ILE A 236 -10.95 -37.48 38.38
C ILE A 236 -12.27 -37.50 39.15
N LEU A 237 -12.88 -36.33 39.37
CA LEU A 237 -14.15 -36.22 40.09
C LEU A 237 -15.28 -36.93 39.33
N ARG A 238 -15.44 -36.69 38.03
CA ARG A 238 -16.50 -37.32 37.22
C ARG A 238 -16.36 -38.85 37.23
N ASN A 239 -15.15 -39.38 37.12
CA ASN A 239 -14.94 -40.83 37.14
C ASN A 239 -15.28 -41.42 38.51
N LYS A 240 -14.92 -40.72 39.59
CA LYS A 240 -15.33 -41.13 40.94
C LYS A 240 -16.85 -41.15 41.10
N LEU A 241 -17.55 -40.13 40.58
CA LEU A 241 -19.02 -40.07 40.62
C LEU A 241 -19.69 -41.16 39.76
N ASN A 242 -19.24 -41.35 38.52
CA ASN A 242 -19.78 -42.38 37.61
C ASN A 242 -19.51 -43.81 38.09
N ASN A 243 -18.41 -44.06 38.82
CA ASN A 243 -18.14 -45.35 39.43
C ASN A 243 -19.03 -45.64 40.64
N LEU A 244 -19.53 -44.58 41.29
CA LEU A 244 -20.33 -44.67 42.50
C LEU A 244 -21.83 -44.81 42.22
N PHE A 245 -22.32 -44.08 41.21
CA PHE A 245 -23.72 -44.07 40.83
C PHE A 245 -23.84 -44.68 39.44
N PHE A 246 -24.37 -45.91 39.37
CA PHE A 246 -24.55 -46.59 38.10
C PHE A 246 -25.56 -45.84 37.23
N LEU A 247 -25.26 -45.67 35.94
CA LEU A 247 -26.19 -45.09 34.98
C LEU A 247 -27.32 -46.10 34.73
N ASN A 248 -28.55 -45.78 35.17
CA ASN A 248 -29.71 -46.61 34.86
C ASN A 248 -30.41 -46.07 33.62
N ASN A 249 -30.27 -46.76 32.50
CA ASN A 249 -30.91 -46.41 31.22
C ASN A 249 -32.43 -46.73 31.20
N GLY A 250 -33.09 -46.85 32.36
CA GLY A 250 -34.52 -47.13 32.51
C GLY A 250 -34.92 -48.62 32.40
N GLY A 251 -33.99 -49.52 32.07
CA GLY A 251 -34.27 -50.94 31.85
C GLY A 251 -34.56 -51.74 33.13
N GLU A 252 -33.79 -51.53 34.20
CA GLU A 252 -33.99 -52.24 35.48
C GLU A 252 -35.26 -51.76 36.19
N LEU A 253 -35.57 -50.46 36.14
CA LEU A 253 -36.77 -49.89 36.78
C LEU A 253 -38.07 -50.51 36.22
N ILE A 254 -38.13 -50.72 34.90
CA ILE A 254 -39.28 -51.37 34.24
C ILE A 254 -39.39 -52.85 34.64
N GLN A 255 -38.26 -53.51 34.89
CA GLN A 255 -38.21 -54.91 35.29
C GLN A 255 -38.75 -55.10 36.73
N ASP A 256 -38.39 -54.20 37.65
CA ASP A 256 -38.82 -54.24 39.05
C ASP A 256 -40.34 -54.02 39.15
N MET A 257 -40.88 -52.99 38.49
CA MET A 257 -42.34 -52.75 38.43
C MET A 257 -43.14 -53.96 37.89
N ARG A 258 -42.60 -54.66 36.88
CA ARG A 258 -43.24 -55.86 36.33
C ARG A 258 -43.25 -57.02 37.33
N THR A 259 -42.28 -57.09 38.22
CA THR A 259 -42.13 -58.16 39.20
C THR A 259 -43.12 -57.98 40.35
N GLU A 260 -43.23 -56.77 40.92
CA GLU A 260 -44.21 -56.46 41.97
C GLU A 260 -45.66 -56.73 41.53
N LEU A 261 -46.01 -56.35 40.29
CA LEU A 261 -47.34 -56.61 39.73
C LEU A 261 -47.68 -58.11 39.62
N LYS A 262 -46.69 -58.98 39.45
CA LYS A 262 -46.91 -60.44 39.43
C LYS A 262 -47.20 -60.98 40.82
N GLU A 263 -46.51 -60.48 41.85
CA GLU A 263 -46.68 -60.94 43.24
C GLU A 263 -48.06 -60.56 43.79
N ILE A 264 -48.52 -59.33 43.54
CA ILE A 264 -49.87 -58.88 43.94
C ILE A 264 -50.96 -59.77 43.33
N ARG A 265 -50.79 -60.19 42.07
CA ARG A 265 -51.75 -61.07 41.39
C ARG A 265 -51.79 -62.47 41.99
N ALA A 266 -50.63 -63.01 42.37
CA ALA A 266 -50.54 -64.33 43.00
C ALA A 266 -51.22 -64.33 44.36
N TYR A 267 -50.94 -63.32 45.20
CA TYR A 267 -51.53 -63.19 46.54
C TYR A 267 -53.07 -63.14 46.51
N ASN A 268 -53.65 -62.33 45.62
CA ASN A 268 -55.11 -62.23 45.52
C ASN A 268 -55.79 -63.51 44.99
N SER A 269 -55.12 -64.23 44.10
CA SER A 269 -55.61 -65.53 43.61
C SER A 269 -55.66 -66.56 44.75
N ASP A 270 -54.61 -66.61 45.57
CA ASP A 270 -54.55 -67.53 46.72
C ASP A 270 -55.59 -67.19 47.78
N MET A 271 -55.79 -65.90 48.07
CA MET A 271 -56.79 -65.46 49.05
C MET A 271 -58.22 -65.82 48.62
N ALA A 272 -58.57 -65.62 47.34
CA ALA A 272 -59.87 -66.02 46.79
C ALA A 272 -60.11 -67.54 46.87
N SER A 273 -59.06 -68.33 46.62
CA SER A 273 -59.10 -69.79 46.72
C SER A 273 -59.29 -70.25 48.17
N GLN A 274 -58.58 -69.64 49.13
CA GLN A 274 -58.69 -69.96 50.56
C GLN A 274 -60.07 -69.64 51.13
N ILE A 275 -60.66 -68.50 50.76
CA ILE A 275 -62.02 -68.13 51.19
C ILE A 275 -63.05 -69.12 50.63
N THR A 276 -62.96 -69.42 49.32
CA THR A 276 -63.94 -70.30 48.66
C THR A 276 -63.87 -71.74 49.15
N ASN A 277 -62.66 -72.28 49.35
CA ASN A 277 -62.46 -73.66 49.72
C ASN A 277 -62.51 -73.89 51.23
N GLY A 278 -61.99 -72.96 52.05
CA GLY A 278 -62.01 -73.07 53.51
C GLY A 278 -63.43 -72.95 54.07
N ILE A 279 -64.14 -71.87 53.73
CA ILE A 279 -65.47 -71.60 54.29
C ILE A 279 -66.48 -72.69 53.88
N ASN A 280 -66.47 -73.14 52.63
CA ASN A 280 -67.35 -74.25 52.19
C ASN A 280 -67.03 -75.56 52.90
N LYS A 281 -65.76 -75.87 53.13
CA LYS A 281 -65.35 -77.12 53.76
C LYS A 281 -65.71 -77.14 55.24
N GLU A 282 -65.47 -76.05 55.97
CA GLU A 282 -65.87 -75.90 57.37
C GLU A 282 -67.40 -75.95 57.53
N LEU A 283 -68.18 -75.28 56.65
CA LEU A 283 -69.64 -75.31 56.69
C LEU A 283 -70.19 -76.72 56.43
N VAL A 284 -69.71 -77.41 55.38
CA VAL A 284 -70.15 -78.77 55.07
C VAL A 284 -69.78 -79.75 56.19
N GLN A 285 -68.59 -79.62 56.78
CA GLN A 285 -68.19 -80.42 57.93
C GLN A 285 -69.09 -80.15 59.14
N MET A 286 -69.38 -78.88 59.44
CA MET A 286 -70.24 -78.48 60.55
C MET A 286 -71.67 -79.00 60.40
N THR A 287 -72.25 -78.93 59.19
CA THR A 287 -73.57 -79.50 58.89
C THR A 287 -73.58 -81.02 59.04
N SER A 288 -72.52 -81.72 58.57
CA SER A 288 -72.43 -83.18 58.71
C SER A 288 -72.22 -83.65 60.16
N VAL A 289 -71.52 -82.86 60.99
CA VAL A 289 -71.34 -83.15 62.42
C VAL A 289 -72.65 -82.94 63.16
N LEU A 290 -73.42 -81.91 62.79
CA LEU A 290 -74.76 -81.67 63.32
C LEU A 290 -75.71 -82.81 62.98
N ASP A 291 -75.77 -83.22 61.71
CA ASP A 291 -76.64 -84.32 61.26
C ASP A 291 -76.30 -85.65 61.96
N ASN A 292 -75.02 -86.00 62.01
CA ASN A 292 -74.59 -87.27 62.60
C ASN A 292 -74.73 -87.31 64.14
N LYS A 293 -74.50 -86.19 64.85
CA LYS A 293 -74.63 -86.15 66.31
C LYS A 293 -76.08 -85.99 66.77
N ILE A 294 -76.92 -85.23 66.06
CA ILE A 294 -78.34 -85.08 66.39
C ILE A 294 -79.08 -86.41 66.15
N SER A 295 -78.82 -87.09 65.03
CA SER A 295 -79.42 -88.39 64.72
C SER A 295 -78.96 -89.51 65.67
N GLY A 296 -77.73 -89.43 66.19
CA GLY A 296 -77.21 -90.38 67.19
C GLY A 296 -77.76 -90.18 68.60
N PHE A 297 -78.11 -88.94 68.99
CA PHE A 297 -78.60 -88.62 70.34
C PHE A 297 -80.08 -88.95 70.56
N THR A 298 -80.91 -88.89 69.51
CA THR A 298 -82.36 -89.12 69.59
C THR A 298 -82.75 -90.57 69.89
N ASN A 299 -81.84 -91.52 69.70
CA ASN A 299 -82.12 -92.95 69.90
C ASN A 299 -81.73 -93.48 71.30
N GLY A 300 -81.12 -92.68 72.20
CA GLY A 300 -80.44 -93.22 73.39
C GLY A 300 -80.78 -92.64 74.77
N ILE A 301 -81.48 -91.50 74.91
CA ILE A 301 -81.69 -90.85 76.22
C ILE A 301 -83.12 -90.30 76.31
N THR A 302 -83.89 -90.69 77.34
CA THR A 302 -85.25 -90.17 77.60
C THR A 302 -85.33 -89.43 78.94
N GLY A 303 -86.05 -88.31 78.98
CA GLY A 303 -86.32 -87.51 80.19
C GLY A 303 -85.76 -86.08 80.17
N THR A 304 -85.68 -85.41 81.34
CA THR A 304 -85.32 -83.99 81.51
C THR A 304 -84.01 -83.57 80.84
N PHE A 305 -83.04 -84.47 80.66
CA PHE A 305 -81.83 -84.19 79.90
C PHE A 305 -82.09 -83.98 78.40
N GLN A 306 -83.00 -84.75 77.79
CA GLN A 306 -83.43 -84.56 76.40
C GLN A 306 -84.11 -83.20 76.25
N GLN A 307 -84.93 -82.81 77.22
CA GLN A 307 -85.62 -81.53 77.21
C GLN A 307 -84.65 -80.35 77.42
N THR A 308 -83.77 -80.39 78.43
CA THR A 308 -82.76 -79.34 78.67
C THR A 308 -81.76 -79.22 77.52
N MET A 309 -81.38 -80.34 76.88
CA MET A 309 -80.51 -80.31 75.71
C MET A 309 -81.25 -79.81 74.47
N SER A 310 -82.53 -80.18 74.26
CA SER A 310 -83.36 -79.66 73.18
C SER A 310 -83.57 -78.15 73.32
N GLU A 311 -83.88 -77.66 74.53
CA GLU A 311 -84.05 -76.23 74.81
C GLU A 311 -82.72 -75.45 74.66
N ASN A 312 -81.58 -76.04 75.02
CA ASN A 312 -80.27 -75.41 74.82
C ASN A 312 -79.81 -75.45 73.35
N LEU A 313 -80.11 -76.51 72.60
CA LEU A 313 -79.85 -76.60 71.17
C LEU A 313 -80.77 -75.66 70.38
N GLU A 314 -82.04 -75.51 70.77
CA GLU A 314 -82.95 -74.48 70.25
C GLU A 314 -82.47 -73.07 70.56
N LYS A 315 -81.81 -72.84 71.71
CA LYS A 315 -81.20 -71.52 72.00
C LYS A 315 -79.93 -71.26 71.20
N ILE A 316 -79.05 -72.25 71.06
CA ILE A 316 -77.77 -72.13 70.33
C ILE A 316 -78.03 -72.02 68.82
N PHE A 317 -78.99 -72.78 68.28
CA PHE A 317 -79.49 -72.69 66.91
C PHE A 317 -80.84 -72.00 66.87
N SER A 318 -81.00 -70.95 67.67
CA SER A 318 -82.21 -70.14 67.66
C SER A 318 -82.43 -69.57 66.27
N GLU A 319 -83.70 -69.31 65.93
CA GLU A 319 -84.03 -68.61 64.68
C GLU A 319 -83.21 -67.31 64.57
N ASP A 320 -82.94 -66.62 65.68
CA ASP A 320 -82.08 -65.44 65.73
C ASP A 320 -80.61 -65.73 65.40
N PHE A 321 -80.02 -66.83 65.88
CA PHE A 321 -78.65 -67.21 65.52
C PHE A 321 -78.54 -67.57 64.04
N ILE A 322 -79.48 -68.37 63.52
CA ILE A 322 -79.51 -68.76 62.10
C ILE A 322 -79.71 -67.52 61.22
N LYS A 323 -80.59 -66.59 61.63
CA LYS A 323 -80.87 -65.35 60.89
C LYS A 323 -79.69 -64.38 60.94
N ASN A 324 -79.03 -64.23 62.10
CA ASN A 324 -77.82 -63.41 62.21
C ASN A 324 -76.65 -64.01 61.41
N PHE A 325 -76.48 -65.34 61.42
CA PHE A 325 -75.46 -66.00 60.64
C PHE A 325 -75.75 -65.93 59.13
N ALA A 326 -77.02 -66.06 58.73
CA ALA A 326 -77.46 -65.83 57.35
C ALA A 326 -77.19 -64.38 56.91
N ASN A 327 -77.51 -63.40 57.76
CA ASN A 327 -77.21 -61.98 57.51
C ASN A 327 -75.70 -61.74 57.37
N ILE A 328 -74.85 -62.30 58.24
CA ILE A 328 -73.38 -62.17 58.13
C ILE A 328 -72.87 -62.81 56.83
N LYS A 329 -73.39 -63.98 56.46
CA LYS A 329 -73.05 -64.64 55.19
C LYS A 329 -73.49 -63.79 53.99
N ASP A 330 -74.67 -63.19 54.04
CA ASP A 330 -75.18 -62.34 52.97
C ASP A 330 -74.39 -61.01 52.90
N GLU A 331 -74.04 -60.38 54.02
CA GLU A 331 -73.14 -59.21 54.09
C GLU A 331 -71.73 -59.52 53.58
N LEU A 332 -71.17 -60.69 53.89
CA LEU A 332 -69.87 -61.12 53.36
C LEU A 332 -69.92 -61.37 51.85
N LEU A 333 -71.01 -61.96 51.35
CA LEU A 333 -71.22 -62.15 49.91
C LEU A 333 -71.41 -60.82 49.20
N GLU A 334 -72.10 -59.87 49.81
CA GLU A 334 -72.29 -58.52 49.29
C GLU A 334 -70.97 -57.74 49.28
N THR A 335 -70.22 -57.73 50.39
CA THR A 335 -68.87 -57.15 50.47
C THR A 335 -67.91 -57.78 49.46
N SER A 336 -67.98 -59.09 49.25
CA SER A 336 -67.18 -59.80 48.24
C SER A 336 -67.57 -59.39 46.81
N ARG A 337 -68.87 -59.22 46.53
CA ARG A 337 -69.36 -58.71 45.24
C ARG A 337 -68.93 -57.27 45.01
N GLU A 338 -69.01 -56.42 46.02
CA GLU A 338 -68.54 -55.03 45.96
C GLU A 338 -67.03 -54.94 45.72
N ASN A 339 -66.23 -55.73 46.45
CA ASN A 339 -64.78 -55.81 46.22
C ASN A 339 -64.44 -56.31 44.80
N ASN A 340 -65.16 -57.32 44.30
CA ASN A 340 -64.96 -57.79 42.93
C ASN A 340 -65.34 -56.74 41.88
N LYS A 341 -66.38 -55.95 42.14
CA LYS A 341 -66.77 -54.83 41.29
C LYS A 341 -65.70 -53.73 41.32
N PHE A 342 -65.22 -53.35 42.51
CA PHE A 342 -64.12 -52.40 42.67
C PHE A 342 -62.85 -52.85 41.93
N ILE A 343 -62.48 -54.13 42.01
CA ILE A 343 -61.33 -54.68 41.26
C ILE A 343 -61.57 -54.64 39.75
N ALA A 344 -62.80 -54.91 39.29
CA ALA A 344 -63.14 -54.82 37.87
C ALA A 344 -63.06 -53.38 37.36
N ASP A 345 -63.54 -52.41 38.15
CA ASP A 345 -63.46 -50.99 37.84
C ASP A 345 -62.00 -50.51 37.84
N TYR A 346 -61.21 -50.89 38.86
CA TYR A 346 -59.77 -50.59 38.94
C TYR A 346 -58.97 -51.22 37.79
N LYS A 347 -59.33 -52.43 37.34
CA LYS A 347 -58.74 -53.06 36.15
C LYS A 347 -59.05 -52.28 34.88
N ASN A 348 -60.26 -51.75 34.75
CA ASN A 348 -60.64 -50.94 33.60
C ASN A 348 -59.90 -49.59 33.61
N GLU A 349 -59.78 -48.93 34.77
CA GLU A 349 -58.96 -47.72 34.93
C GLU A 349 -57.48 -48.00 34.60
N MET A 350 -56.91 -49.10 35.10
CA MET A 350 -55.53 -49.50 34.76
C MET A 350 -55.36 -49.79 33.27
N LYS A 351 -56.37 -50.37 32.61
CA LYS A 351 -56.35 -50.57 31.17
C LYS A 351 -56.37 -49.23 30.43
N GLU A 352 -57.18 -48.27 30.86
CA GLU A 352 -57.15 -46.91 30.33
C GLU A 352 -55.78 -46.26 30.54
N ILE A 353 -55.22 -46.30 31.75
CA ILE A 353 -53.88 -45.75 32.05
C ILE A 353 -52.82 -46.36 31.13
N VAL A 354 -52.81 -47.68 30.93
CA VAL A 354 -51.86 -48.34 30.00
C VAL A 354 -52.07 -47.87 28.57
N THR A 355 -53.32 -47.68 28.15
CA THR A 355 -53.66 -47.23 26.80
C THR A 355 -53.22 -45.77 26.59
N THR A 356 -53.52 -44.90 27.56
CA THR A 356 -53.12 -43.49 27.56
C THR A 356 -51.60 -43.33 27.64
N THR A 357 -50.92 -44.12 28.47
CA THR A 357 -49.44 -44.13 28.57
C THR A 357 -48.81 -44.58 27.26
N LYS A 358 -49.40 -45.58 26.59
CA LYS A 358 -48.95 -46.01 25.26
C LYS A 358 -49.14 -44.90 24.22
N SER A 359 -50.30 -44.23 24.22
CA SER A 359 -50.56 -43.08 23.34
C SER A 359 -49.54 -41.96 23.58
N LEU A 360 -49.31 -41.59 24.84
CA LEU A 360 -48.31 -40.60 25.24
C LEU A 360 -46.90 -40.97 24.78
N LYS A 361 -46.51 -42.24 24.91
CA LYS A 361 -45.22 -42.73 24.40
C LYS A 361 -45.14 -42.57 22.88
N ASP A 362 -46.18 -42.98 22.16
CA ASP A 362 -46.19 -42.91 20.70
C ASP A 362 -46.16 -41.44 20.23
N GLU A 363 -46.89 -40.54 20.89
CA GLU A 363 -46.82 -39.08 20.67
C GLU A 363 -45.43 -38.51 20.99
N PHE A 364 -44.80 -38.95 22.09
CA PHE A 364 -43.45 -38.52 22.46
C PHE A 364 -42.40 -38.99 21.44
N LEU A 365 -42.55 -40.19 20.88
CA LEU A 365 -41.69 -40.69 19.80
C LEU A 365 -41.85 -39.86 18.54
N VAL A 366 -43.08 -39.51 18.16
CA VAL A 366 -43.34 -38.60 17.02
C VAL A 366 -42.73 -37.24 17.27
N PHE A 367 -42.92 -36.67 18.46
CA PHE A 367 -42.33 -35.39 18.85
C PHE A 367 -40.78 -35.42 18.85
N ALA A 368 -40.18 -36.51 19.32
CA ALA A 368 -38.73 -36.69 19.29
C ALA A 368 -38.18 -36.79 17.85
N ASP A 369 -38.90 -37.48 16.96
CA ASP A 369 -38.57 -37.53 15.53
C ASP A 369 -38.72 -36.15 14.87
N GLU A 370 -39.76 -35.39 15.21
CA GLU A 370 -39.94 -34.01 14.74
C GLU A 370 -38.81 -33.08 15.21
N ILE A 371 -38.40 -33.20 16.48
CA ILE A 371 -37.23 -32.46 16.99
C ILE A 371 -35.96 -32.86 16.24
N ASN A 372 -35.73 -34.16 16.03
CA ASN A 372 -34.55 -34.64 15.33
C ASN A 372 -34.53 -34.16 13.87
N GLN A 373 -35.67 -34.19 13.17
CA GLN A 373 -35.76 -33.64 11.82
C GLN A 373 -35.48 -32.14 11.83
N LYS A 374 -36.12 -31.37 12.72
CA LYS A 374 -35.92 -29.93 12.80
C LYS A 374 -34.49 -29.56 13.19
N TYR A 375 -33.84 -30.36 14.03
CA TYR A 375 -32.44 -30.23 14.37
C TYR A 375 -31.54 -30.50 13.15
N ASN A 376 -31.81 -31.57 12.40
CA ASN A 376 -31.10 -31.89 11.17
C ASN A 376 -31.26 -30.80 10.11
N ASP A 377 -32.48 -30.33 9.87
CA ASP A 377 -32.77 -29.21 8.96
C ASP A 377 -32.02 -27.94 9.39
N THR A 378 -31.98 -27.66 10.70
CA THR A 378 -31.23 -26.51 11.23
C THR A 378 -29.73 -26.68 11.01
N ASN A 379 -29.19 -27.88 11.20
CA ASN A 379 -27.78 -28.18 10.95
C ASN A 379 -27.42 -28.09 9.46
N GLU A 380 -28.29 -28.57 8.56
CA GLU A 380 -28.09 -28.41 7.12
C GLU A 380 -28.10 -26.93 6.71
N ASN A 381 -29.07 -26.15 7.20
CA ASN A 381 -29.10 -24.71 6.99
C ASN A 381 -27.87 -23.99 7.55
N LEU A 382 -27.37 -24.40 8.73
CA LEU A 382 -26.14 -23.88 9.29
C LEU A 382 -24.94 -24.22 8.41
N LYS A 383 -24.85 -25.44 7.90
CA LYS A 383 -23.78 -25.86 6.98
C LYS A 383 -23.80 -25.05 5.69
N GLU A 384 -24.97 -24.87 5.08
CA GLU A 384 -25.13 -24.03 3.89
C GLU A 384 -24.72 -22.58 4.17
N ASN A 385 -25.09 -22.04 5.33
CA ASN A 385 -24.66 -20.70 5.75
C ASN A 385 -23.15 -20.61 5.96
N PHE A 386 -22.50 -21.64 6.52
CA PHE A 386 -21.04 -21.69 6.63
C PHE A 386 -20.36 -21.74 5.26
N GLU A 387 -20.92 -22.48 4.30
CA GLU A 387 -20.41 -22.49 2.92
C GLU A 387 -20.52 -21.11 2.27
N LYS A 388 -21.67 -20.42 2.42
CA LYS A 388 -21.85 -19.03 1.97
C LYS A 388 -20.85 -18.07 2.62
N ILE A 389 -20.64 -18.16 3.93
CA ILE A 389 -19.64 -17.35 4.65
C ILE A 389 -18.23 -17.66 4.12
N SER A 390 -17.93 -18.92 3.84
CA SER A 390 -16.62 -19.32 3.32
C SER A 390 -16.37 -18.75 1.92
N ILE A 391 -17.39 -18.66 1.06
CA ILE A 391 -17.30 -17.98 -0.24
C ILE A 391 -17.00 -16.49 -0.03
N VAL A 392 -17.78 -15.80 0.82
CA VAL A 392 -17.55 -14.38 1.13
C VAL A 392 -16.15 -14.13 1.70
N LEU A 393 -15.63 -15.04 2.54
CA LEU A 393 -14.27 -14.93 3.06
C LEU A 393 -13.20 -15.08 1.98
N ASN A 394 -13.44 -15.90 0.96
CA ASN A 394 -12.55 -15.99 -0.20
C ASN A 394 -12.62 -14.72 -1.05
N ASP A 395 -13.81 -14.17 -1.31
CA ASP A 395 -13.98 -12.90 -2.02
C ASP A 395 -13.24 -11.77 -1.28
N ILE A 396 -13.33 -11.72 0.05
CA ILE A 396 -12.59 -10.74 0.88
C ILE A 396 -11.07 -10.92 0.73
N LYS A 397 -10.56 -12.16 0.64
CA LYS A 397 -9.13 -12.41 0.40
C LYS A 397 -8.69 -11.92 -0.97
N GLU A 398 -9.49 -12.13 -2.01
CA GLU A 398 -9.22 -11.62 -3.36
C GLU A 398 -9.23 -10.09 -3.41
N ILE A 399 -10.20 -9.45 -2.75
CA ILE A 399 -10.24 -7.99 -2.57
C ILE A 399 -8.99 -7.51 -1.84
N HIS A 400 -8.59 -8.17 -0.76
CA HIS A 400 -7.38 -7.81 -0.01
C HIS A 400 -6.12 -7.90 -0.88
N SER A 401 -5.99 -8.95 -1.69
CA SER A 401 -4.89 -9.08 -2.67
C SER A 401 -4.91 -7.94 -3.68
N SER A 402 -6.08 -7.62 -4.23
CA SER A 402 -6.26 -6.52 -5.19
C SER A 402 -5.92 -5.15 -4.59
N ILE A 403 -6.24 -4.93 -3.30
CA ILE A 403 -5.88 -3.70 -2.57
C ILE A 403 -4.35 -3.61 -2.38
N ASN A 404 -3.68 -4.72 -2.11
CA ASN A 404 -2.22 -4.73 -1.97
C ASN A 404 -1.54 -4.38 -3.31
N GLU A 405 -1.97 -4.98 -4.42
CA GLU A 405 -1.48 -4.65 -5.75
C GLU A 405 -1.76 -3.18 -6.13
N PHE A 406 -2.97 -2.69 -5.84
CA PHE A 406 -3.30 -1.28 -6.01
C PHE A 406 -2.38 -0.36 -5.19
N THR A 407 -2.08 -0.74 -3.95
CA THR A 407 -1.19 0.04 -3.06
C THR A 407 0.24 0.09 -3.62
N GLU A 408 0.76 -1.03 -4.14
CA GLU A 408 2.06 -1.08 -4.81
C GLU A 408 2.09 -0.18 -6.05
N ASN A 409 1.04 -0.22 -6.88
CA ASN A 409 0.89 0.66 -8.04
C ASN A 409 0.87 2.14 -7.64
N VAL A 410 0.16 2.50 -6.57
CA VAL A 410 0.13 3.88 -6.04
C VAL A 410 1.51 4.31 -5.53
N GLN A 411 2.25 3.42 -4.85
CA GLN A 411 3.62 3.71 -4.41
C GLN A 411 4.59 3.90 -5.59
N PHE A 412 4.44 3.08 -6.63
CA PHE A 412 5.20 3.23 -7.87
C PHE A 412 4.91 4.60 -8.52
N ILE A 413 3.63 4.94 -8.72
CA ILE A 413 3.22 6.25 -9.27
C ILE A 413 3.74 7.40 -8.39
N ALA A 414 3.69 7.28 -7.07
CA ALA A 414 4.22 8.31 -6.17
C ALA A 414 5.74 8.49 -6.31
N THR A 415 6.46 7.41 -6.58
CA THR A 415 7.91 7.43 -6.82
C THR A 415 8.24 8.08 -8.16
N GLU A 416 7.55 7.69 -9.24
CA GLU A 416 7.65 8.31 -10.56
C GLU A 416 7.33 9.81 -10.50
N ASN A 417 6.26 10.19 -9.79
CA ASN A 417 5.90 11.60 -9.61
C ASN A 417 6.99 12.40 -8.85
N LYS A 418 7.66 11.80 -7.86
CA LYS A 418 8.82 12.45 -7.21
C LYS A 418 9.95 12.68 -8.19
N GLN A 419 10.22 11.71 -9.08
CA GLN A 419 11.23 11.86 -10.12
C GLN A 419 10.85 12.98 -11.10
N ILE A 420 9.60 12.99 -11.60
CA ILE A 420 9.09 14.05 -12.47
C ILE A 420 9.23 15.42 -11.81
N ILE A 421 8.90 15.56 -10.52
CA ILE A 421 9.08 16.83 -9.78
C ILE A 421 10.56 17.23 -9.73
N SER A 422 11.48 16.27 -9.55
CA SER A 422 12.91 16.52 -9.60
C SER A 422 13.34 17.01 -10.98
N ASP A 423 12.93 16.31 -12.04
CA ASP A 423 13.27 16.67 -13.42
C ASP A 423 12.70 18.06 -13.78
N PHE A 424 11.47 18.38 -13.34
CA PHE A 424 10.89 19.71 -13.50
C PHE A 424 11.68 20.80 -12.77
N LYS A 425 12.24 20.48 -11.60
CA LYS A 425 13.10 21.41 -10.86
C LYS A 425 14.39 21.67 -11.64
N ASP A 426 14.98 20.65 -12.23
CA ASP A 426 16.19 20.79 -13.05
C ASP A 426 15.90 21.59 -14.34
N VAL A 427 14.78 21.32 -15.01
CA VAL A 427 14.31 22.15 -16.14
C VAL A 427 14.10 23.61 -15.72
N SER A 428 13.51 23.84 -14.55
CA SER A 428 13.30 25.20 -14.03
C SER A 428 14.62 25.93 -13.76
N ILE A 429 15.64 25.23 -13.24
CA ILE A 429 16.99 25.76 -13.08
C ILE A 429 17.59 26.12 -14.44
N ASN A 430 17.54 25.19 -15.41
CA ASN A 430 18.07 25.42 -16.76
C ASN A 430 17.38 26.60 -17.46
N LEU A 431 16.05 26.74 -17.33
CA LEU A 431 15.32 27.89 -17.88
C LEU A 431 15.75 29.21 -17.24
N LYS A 432 16.04 29.21 -15.93
CA LYS A 432 16.56 30.39 -15.23
C LYS A 432 17.97 30.76 -15.72
N GLU A 433 18.81 29.77 -15.97
CA GLU A 433 20.14 29.99 -16.55
C GLU A 433 20.06 30.49 -18.00
N PHE A 434 19.18 29.91 -18.81
CA PHE A 434 18.91 30.38 -20.16
C PHE A 434 18.43 31.84 -20.17
N SER A 435 17.50 32.21 -19.29
CA SER A 435 17.05 33.60 -19.12
C SER A 435 18.22 34.54 -18.80
N LYS A 436 19.12 34.16 -17.88
CA LYS A 436 20.33 34.96 -17.62
C LYS A 436 21.23 35.07 -18.84
N GLY A 437 21.34 34.01 -19.63
CA GLY A 437 22.05 34.02 -20.91
C GLY A 437 21.43 35.00 -21.91
N GLN A 438 20.09 35.09 -21.96
CA GLN A 438 19.40 36.09 -22.79
C GLN A 438 19.68 37.51 -22.31
N ASP A 439 19.66 37.76 -21.00
CA ASP A 439 20.01 39.08 -20.44
C ASP A 439 21.45 39.47 -20.83
N THR A 440 22.39 38.52 -20.76
CA THR A 440 23.78 38.73 -21.18
C THR A 440 23.89 39.03 -22.68
N ILE A 441 23.10 38.36 -23.52
CA ILE A 441 23.04 38.62 -24.97
C ILE A 441 22.47 40.03 -25.23
N LEU A 442 21.46 40.46 -24.48
CA LEU A 442 20.92 41.82 -24.59
C LEU A 442 21.99 42.87 -24.21
N GLU A 443 22.71 42.67 -23.11
CA GLU A 443 23.83 43.53 -22.72
C GLU A 443 24.92 43.60 -23.79
N LEU A 444 25.26 42.46 -24.43
CA LEU A 444 26.21 42.43 -25.55
C LEU A 444 25.71 43.22 -26.76
N TRP A 445 24.41 43.13 -27.09
CA TRP A 445 23.81 43.90 -28.18
C TRP A 445 23.78 45.41 -27.89
N GLU A 446 23.50 45.80 -26.65
CA GLU A 446 23.63 47.19 -26.21
C GLU A 446 25.08 47.67 -26.36
N GLY A 447 26.05 46.87 -25.89
CA GLY A 447 27.47 47.19 -26.05
C GLY A 447 27.93 47.30 -27.52
N TYR A 448 27.41 46.45 -28.41
CA TYR A 448 27.65 46.58 -29.85
C TYR A 448 27.03 47.83 -30.43
N LYS A 449 25.79 48.15 -30.06
CA LYS A 449 25.12 49.38 -30.49
C LYS A 449 25.93 50.61 -30.09
N ASP A 450 26.42 50.65 -28.86
CA ASP A 450 27.26 51.75 -28.36
C ASP A 450 28.60 51.82 -29.11
N SER A 451 29.21 50.66 -29.40
CA SER A 451 30.45 50.60 -30.19
C SER A 451 30.25 51.09 -31.62
N PHE A 452 29.13 50.75 -32.26
CA PHE A 452 28.78 51.24 -33.59
C PHE A 452 28.50 52.74 -33.59
N ALA A 453 27.83 53.28 -32.57
CA ALA A 453 27.64 54.72 -32.41
C ALA A 453 29.00 55.44 -32.27
N GLY A 454 29.91 54.91 -31.43
CA GLY A 454 31.26 55.47 -31.31
C GLY A 454 32.09 55.38 -32.59
N PHE A 455 31.89 54.33 -33.39
CA PHE A 455 32.50 54.21 -34.71
C PHE A 455 31.93 55.20 -35.73
N GLU A 456 30.60 55.40 -35.73
CA GLU A 456 29.92 56.41 -36.54
C GLU A 456 30.45 57.81 -36.21
N ASP A 457 30.54 58.16 -34.92
CA ASP A 457 31.12 59.43 -34.46
C ASP A 457 32.58 59.59 -34.91
N SER A 458 33.38 58.52 -34.83
CA SER A 458 34.77 58.52 -35.27
C SER A 458 34.90 58.70 -36.80
N ILE A 459 34.02 58.07 -37.59
CA ILE A 459 33.97 58.25 -39.04
C ILE A 459 33.61 59.70 -39.37
N ASN A 460 32.56 60.25 -38.73
CA ASN A 460 32.11 61.61 -38.97
C ASN A 460 33.21 62.62 -38.63
N SER A 461 33.86 62.47 -37.47
CA SER A 461 34.98 63.34 -37.07
C SER A 461 36.16 63.24 -38.06
N ASN A 462 36.49 62.04 -38.55
CA ASN A 462 37.52 61.87 -39.57
C ASN A 462 37.12 62.51 -40.91
N PHE A 463 35.87 62.40 -41.35
CA PHE A 463 35.39 63.06 -42.56
C PHE A 463 35.44 64.57 -42.44
N GLU A 464 35.02 65.14 -41.30
CA GLU A 464 35.16 66.58 -41.02
C GLU A 464 36.63 67.03 -41.08
N ASN A 465 37.53 66.24 -40.51
CA ASN A 465 38.97 66.52 -40.56
C ASN A 465 39.51 66.43 -42.00
N TYR A 466 39.15 65.40 -42.77
CA TYR A 466 39.53 65.30 -44.17
C TYR A 466 38.97 66.44 -45.01
N GLN A 467 37.73 66.86 -44.76
CA GLN A 467 37.12 68.00 -45.43
C GLN A 467 37.90 69.29 -45.12
N SER A 468 38.27 69.51 -43.86
CA SER A 468 39.12 70.64 -43.46
C SER A 468 40.49 70.61 -44.13
N ILE A 469 41.14 69.45 -44.19
CA ILE A 469 42.43 69.27 -44.89
C ILE A 469 42.28 69.56 -46.39
N LEU A 470 41.22 69.07 -47.03
CA LEU A 470 40.96 69.32 -48.46
C LEU A 470 40.70 70.80 -48.74
N GLU A 471 40.00 71.50 -47.85
CA GLU A 471 39.76 72.93 -47.93
C GLU A 471 41.08 73.71 -47.79
N ASP A 472 41.93 73.39 -46.80
CA ASP A 472 43.26 74.01 -46.63
C ASP A 472 44.17 73.75 -47.85
N VAL A 473 44.17 72.52 -48.39
CA VAL A 473 44.93 72.17 -49.59
C VAL A 473 44.40 72.93 -50.81
N SER A 474 43.07 73.00 -50.98
CA SER A 474 42.43 73.73 -52.07
C SER A 474 42.79 75.22 -52.03
N ASP A 475 42.71 75.85 -50.86
CA ASP A 475 43.09 77.25 -50.66
C ASP A 475 44.57 77.48 -50.94
N LYS A 476 45.44 76.58 -50.47
CA LYS A 476 46.89 76.66 -50.73
C LYS A 476 47.23 76.54 -52.22
N TYR A 477 46.60 75.61 -52.93
CA TYR A 477 46.78 75.47 -54.38
C TYR A 477 46.17 76.65 -55.14
N GLY A 478 44.98 77.13 -54.75
CA GLY A 478 44.35 78.31 -55.32
C GLY A 478 45.25 79.54 -55.21
N ASN A 479 45.79 79.81 -54.02
CA ASN A 479 46.75 80.89 -53.79
C ASN A 479 48.05 80.71 -54.60
N THR A 480 48.54 79.48 -54.75
CA THR A 480 49.74 79.20 -55.53
C THR A 480 49.51 79.42 -57.02
N ILE A 481 48.37 78.96 -57.55
CA ILE A 481 47.97 79.16 -58.95
C ILE A 481 47.78 80.65 -59.24
N ASP A 482 47.13 81.40 -58.34
CA ASP A 482 46.93 82.84 -58.51
C ASP A 482 48.27 83.60 -58.55
N LYS A 483 49.20 83.24 -57.66
CA LYS A 483 50.56 83.78 -57.67
C LYS A 483 51.31 83.45 -58.97
N LEU A 484 51.30 82.19 -59.41
CA LEU A 484 51.93 81.76 -60.66
C LEU A 484 51.30 82.44 -61.88
N THR A 485 49.98 82.59 -61.90
CA THR A 485 49.25 83.27 -62.99
C THR A 485 49.64 84.74 -63.04
N THR A 486 49.70 85.42 -61.90
CA THR A 486 50.15 86.80 -61.79
C THR A 486 51.59 86.98 -62.29
N GLU A 487 52.49 86.07 -61.91
CA GLU A 487 53.89 86.10 -62.32
C GLU A 487 54.07 85.77 -63.81
N TYR A 488 53.29 84.83 -64.34
CA TYR A 488 53.24 84.51 -65.76
C TYR A 488 52.71 85.69 -66.59
N VAL A 489 51.61 86.32 -66.19
CA VAL A 489 51.05 87.52 -66.85
C VAL A 489 52.07 88.65 -66.83
N LYS A 490 52.75 88.88 -65.70
CA LYS A 490 53.82 89.88 -65.60
C LYS A 490 54.96 89.58 -66.58
N THR A 491 55.42 88.32 -66.64
CA THR A 491 56.51 87.90 -67.53
C THR A 491 56.11 88.02 -69.00
N MET A 492 54.88 87.63 -69.32
CA MET A 492 54.33 87.74 -70.67
C MET A 492 54.18 89.20 -71.11
N ASN A 493 53.74 90.10 -70.22
CA ASN A 493 53.69 91.54 -70.49
C ASN A 493 55.09 92.11 -70.75
N MET A 494 56.10 91.74 -69.96
CA MET A 494 57.50 92.16 -70.21
C MET A 494 58.02 91.63 -71.56
N GLY A 495 57.76 90.36 -71.87
CA GLY A 495 58.14 89.78 -73.17
C GLY A 495 57.43 90.43 -74.36
N MET A 496 56.14 90.79 -74.21
CA MET A 496 55.38 91.50 -75.23
C MET A 496 55.95 92.91 -75.47
N GLU A 497 56.33 93.61 -74.40
CA GLU A 497 56.97 94.92 -74.47
C GLU A 497 58.32 94.84 -75.21
N ASP A 498 59.14 93.82 -74.92
CA ASP A 498 60.40 93.56 -75.63
C ASP A 498 60.19 93.27 -77.12
N VAL A 499 59.16 92.50 -77.49
CA VAL A 499 58.80 92.23 -78.90
C VAL A 499 58.41 93.52 -79.62
N PHE A 500 57.56 94.36 -79.02
CA PHE A 500 57.17 95.65 -79.61
C PHE A 500 58.37 96.58 -79.76
N ARG A 501 59.28 96.60 -78.79
CA ARG A 501 60.53 97.36 -78.85
C ARG A 501 61.45 96.87 -79.96
N GLY A 502 61.54 95.55 -80.15
CA GLY A 502 62.24 94.94 -81.27
C GLY A 502 61.63 95.30 -82.63
N TYR A 503 60.30 95.35 -82.72
CA TYR A 503 59.57 95.77 -83.91
C TYR A 503 59.85 97.24 -84.28
N ASP A 504 59.88 98.13 -83.29
CA ASP A 504 60.15 99.56 -83.47
C ASP A 504 61.59 99.81 -83.96
N ASN A 505 62.55 99.07 -83.39
CA ASN A 505 63.94 99.08 -83.86
C ASN A 505 64.08 98.57 -85.31
N HIS A 506 63.38 97.48 -85.67
CA HIS A 506 63.41 96.95 -87.04
C HIS A 506 62.73 97.89 -88.04
N LEU A 507 61.63 98.55 -87.66
CA LEU A 507 61.00 99.58 -88.50
C LEU A 507 61.97 100.75 -88.76
N THR A 508 62.73 101.15 -87.74
CA THR A 508 63.77 102.18 -87.87
C THR A 508 64.87 101.76 -88.85
N GLU A 509 65.38 100.53 -88.72
CA GLU A 509 66.35 99.94 -89.66
C GLU A 509 65.83 99.87 -91.11
N ILE A 510 64.56 99.51 -91.28
CA ILE A 510 63.92 99.45 -92.61
C ILE A 510 63.83 100.85 -93.22
N ILE A 511 63.46 101.87 -92.43
CA ILE A 511 63.41 103.26 -92.88
C ILE A 511 64.80 103.74 -93.32
N GLU A 512 65.86 103.46 -92.57
CA GLU A 512 67.24 103.80 -92.95
C GLU A 512 67.67 103.10 -94.24
N LYS A 513 67.38 101.80 -94.38
CA LYS A 513 67.67 101.06 -95.63
C LYS A 513 66.89 101.62 -96.82
N PHE A 514 65.63 102.00 -96.63
CA PHE A 514 64.79 102.58 -97.68
C PHE A 514 65.30 103.96 -98.12
N GLN A 515 65.76 104.79 -97.18
CA GLN A 515 66.46 106.05 -97.48
C GLN A 515 67.76 105.81 -98.25
N GLY A 516 68.53 104.77 -97.90
CA GLY A 516 69.71 104.35 -98.64
C GLY A 516 69.42 103.96 -100.09
N VAL A 517 68.34 103.21 -100.32
CA VAL A 517 67.87 102.85 -101.68
C VAL A 517 67.46 104.09 -102.48
N LEU A 518 66.73 105.03 -101.87
CA LEU A 518 66.35 106.29 -102.53
C LEU A 518 67.56 107.14 -102.93
N ARG A 519 68.61 107.15 -102.11
CA ARG A 519 69.88 107.84 -102.44
C ARG A 519 70.57 107.21 -103.64
N ASN A 520 70.64 105.87 -103.66
CA ASN A 520 71.22 105.10 -104.77
C ASN A 520 70.41 105.28 -106.08
N PHE A 521 69.07 105.41 -105.98
CA PHE A 521 68.22 105.68 -107.13
C PHE A 521 68.44 107.09 -107.70
N LYS A 522 68.69 108.10 -106.84
CA LYS A 522 69.02 109.46 -107.25
C LYS A 522 70.38 109.55 -107.97
N GLU A 523 71.41 108.90 -107.42
CA GLU A 523 72.76 108.87 -108.03
C GLU A 523 72.77 108.19 -109.42
N ASN A 524 71.98 107.11 -109.59
CA ASN A 524 71.84 106.44 -110.89
C ASN A 524 71.07 107.27 -111.92
N LEU A 525 70.14 108.13 -111.51
CA LEU A 525 69.44 109.06 -112.42
C LEU A 525 70.37 110.17 -112.93
N GLU A 526 71.27 110.68 -112.08
CA GLU A 526 72.27 111.69 -112.48
C GLU A 526 73.33 111.10 -113.44
N LEU A 527 73.77 109.85 -113.22
CA LEU A 527 74.65 109.11 -114.14
C LEU A 527 73.98 108.77 -115.49
N SER A 528 72.66 108.59 -115.51
CA SER A 528 71.91 108.34 -116.75
C SER A 528 71.76 109.61 -117.60
N ASP A 529 71.71 110.80 -116.97
CA ASP A 529 71.58 112.08 -117.67
C ASP A 529 72.89 112.49 -118.38
N GLU A 530 74.05 112.26 -117.75
CA GLU A 530 75.37 112.49 -118.37
C GLU A 530 75.63 111.56 -119.58
N ASN A 531 75.24 110.29 -119.49
CA ASN A 531 75.40 109.33 -120.59
C ASN A 531 74.45 109.61 -121.78
N LEU A 532 73.28 110.20 -121.53
CA LEU A 532 72.35 110.61 -122.59
C LEU A 532 72.88 111.83 -123.37
N LYS A 533 73.56 112.77 -122.71
CA LYS A 533 74.19 113.94 -123.35
C LYS A 533 75.35 113.57 -124.28
N VAL A 534 76.20 112.64 -123.87
CA VAL A 534 77.36 112.16 -124.66
C VAL A 534 76.92 111.35 -125.89
N ASN A 535 75.86 110.55 -125.77
CA ASN A 535 75.37 109.74 -126.89
C ASN A 535 74.60 110.56 -127.95
N VAL A 536 74.02 111.71 -127.59
CA VAL A 536 73.34 112.61 -128.54
C VAL A 536 74.35 113.36 -129.43
N GLU A 537 75.53 113.74 -128.91
CA GLU A 537 76.60 114.36 -129.71
C GLU A 537 77.26 113.37 -130.69
N LEU A 538 77.46 112.11 -130.29
CA LEU A 538 78.02 111.04 -131.15
C LEU A 538 77.06 110.59 -132.28
N LEU A 539 75.75 110.71 -132.09
CA LEU A 539 74.75 110.39 -133.12
C LEU A 539 74.59 111.51 -134.17
N GLN A 540 74.95 112.75 -133.82
CA GLN A 540 74.85 113.90 -134.73
C GLN A 540 76.08 114.00 -135.67
N GLU A 541 77.26 113.53 -135.24
CA GLU A 541 78.48 113.43 -136.06
C GLU A 541 78.45 112.24 -137.07
N ASN A 542 77.70 111.18 -136.77
CA ASN A 542 77.62 109.99 -137.62
C ASN A 542 76.60 110.11 -138.78
N LEU A 543 75.64 111.05 -138.68
CA LEU A 543 74.63 111.28 -139.70
C LEU A 543 75.17 112.10 -140.90
N GLU A 544 76.19 112.94 -140.70
CA GLU A 544 76.82 113.74 -141.78
C GLU A 544 77.83 112.94 -142.63
N ASN A 545 78.43 111.88 -142.09
CA ASN A 545 79.47 111.11 -142.79
C ASN A 545 78.96 110.05 -143.78
N GLN A 546 77.66 109.70 -143.79
CA GLN A 546 77.09 108.77 -144.79
C GLN A 546 76.58 109.45 -146.08
N SER A 547 76.46 110.77 -146.11
CA SER A 547 76.05 111.52 -147.31
C SER A 547 77.13 111.59 -148.40
N ILE A 548 78.38 111.21 -148.11
CA ILE A 548 79.55 111.32 -149.01
C ILE A 548 79.82 110.01 -149.80
N LEU A 549 79.27 108.87 -149.35
CA LEU A 549 79.43 107.57 -150.04
C LEU A 549 78.47 107.36 -151.25
N GLY A 550 77.48 108.24 -151.43
CA GLY A 550 76.50 108.18 -152.52
C GLY A 550 77.00 108.70 -153.89
N GLU A 551 78.01 109.57 -153.92
CA GLU A 551 78.51 110.16 -155.18
C GLU A 551 79.68 109.38 -155.79
N LEU A 552 80.50 108.67 -155.00
CA LEU A 552 81.69 107.98 -155.51
C LEU A 552 81.37 106.70 -156.30
N ASN A 553 80.26 106.02 -155.99
CA ASN A 553 79.93 104.75 -156.65
C ASN A 553 79.23 104.93 -158.01
N LYS A 554 78.76 106.15 -158.31
CA LYS A 554 78.19 106.51 -159.61
C LYS A 554 79.30 106.68 -160.69
N ASP A 555 80.51 107.07 -160.29
CA ASP A 555 81.66 107.26 -161.21
C ASP A 555 82.38 105.94 -161.55
N ILE A 556 82.33 104.95 -160.66
CA ILE A 556 82.91 103.61 -160.89
C ILE A 556 82.07 102.79 -161.89
N SER A 557 80.76 102.98 -161.89
CA SER A 557 79.83 102.31 -162.81
C SER A 557 80.03 102.75 -164.28
N GLU A 558 80.41 104.01 -164.51
CA GLU A 558 80.63 104.56 -165.86
C GLU A 558 81.98 104.11 -166.46
N LYS A 559 83.03 103.96 -165.65
CA LYS A 559 84.37 103.49 -166.11
C LYS A 559 84.41 102.01 -166.46
N ASN A 560 83.64 101.17 -165.76
CA ASN A 560 83.59 99.73 -166.06
C ASN A 560 82.81 99.42 -167.36
N ARG A 561 81.84 100.28 -167.72
CA ARG A 561 81.12 100.20 -169.01
C ARG A 561 82.05 100.40 -170.22
N ILE A 562 83.09 101.22 -170.08
CA ILE A 562 84.07 101.52 -171.15
C ILE A 562 85.16 100.43 -171.27
N LEU A 563 85.45 99.70 -170.20
CA LEU A 563 86.40 98.57 -170.22
C LEU A 563 85.79 97.33 -170.93
N LEU A 564 84.48 97.13 -170.76
CA LEU A 564 83.67 96.11 -171.44
C LEU A 564 83.72 96.23 -172.98
N GLU A 565 83.85 97.44 -173.54
CA GLU A 565 83.94 97.63 -175.00
C GLU A 565 85.35 97.38 -175.59
N LYS A 566 86.43 97.48 -174.80
CA LYS A 566 87.81 97.29 -175.30
C LYS A 566 88.29 95.83 -175.24
N ILE A 567 87.81 95.05 -174.28
CA ILE A 567 88.15 93.62 -174.17
C ILE A 567 87.43 92.81 -175.26
N GLN A 568 86.19 93.18 -175.59
CA GLN A 568 85.40 92.55 -176.65
C GLN A 568 86.01 92.76 -178.05
N LYS A 569 86.79 93.82 -178.26
CA LYS A 569 87.55 94.08 -179.51
C LYS A 569 88.92 93.38 -179.59
N THR A 570 89.49 92.91 -178.48
CA THR A 570 90.87 92.36 -178.44
C THR A 570 90.92 90.83 -178.50
N GLN A 571 89.89 90.09 -178.06
CA GLN A 571 89.89 88.62 -178.19
C GLN A 571 89.24 88.07 -179.47
N GLN A 572 88.41 88.87 -180.15
CA GLN A 572 88.11 88.65 -181.58
C GLN A 572 89.40 88.70 -182.46
N HIS A 573 90.55 89.14 -181.92
CA HIS A 573 91.86 89.12 -182.59
C HIS A 573 92.72 87.88 -182.24
N LEU A 574 92.48 87.19 -181.12
CA LEU A 574 93.24 85.99 -180.71
C LEU A 574 92.64 84.68 -181.25
N GLU A 575 91.40 84.70 -181.70
CA GLU A 575 90.78 83.65 -182.52
C GLU A 575 91.43 83.52 -183.92
N PHE A 576 92.29 84.47 -184.32
CA PHE A 576 92.88 84.54 -185.66
C PHE A 576 94.37 84.11 -185.75
N LEU A 577 95.08 83.89 -184.63
CA LEU A 577 96.55 83.64 -184.65
C LEU A 577 97.05 82.25 -184.28
N GLU A 578 96.26 81.34 -183.69
CA GLU A 578 96.75 80.00 -183.31
C GLU A 578 96.11 78.87 -184.12
N LYS A 579 96.06 79.09 -185.45
CA LYS A 579 95.73 78.07 -186.46
C LYS A 579 96.96 77.59 -187.24
N LYS A 580 98.21 77.87 -186.83
CA LYS A 580 99.43 77.40 -187.52
C LYS A 580 100.69 77.30 -186.65
N GLY A 581 101.23 76.07 -186.56
CA GLY A 581 102.66 75.75 -186.64
C GLY A 581 103.34 75.37 -185.32
N ASP A 582 103.82 74.14 -185.09
CA ASP A 582 103.97 72.97 -185.98
C ASP A 582 104.09 71.64 -185.16
N GLN A 583 103.68 70.55 -185.82
CA GLN A 583 103.49 69.13 -185.40
C GLN A 583 102.17 68.75 -184.71
#